data_AF-A0A158P872-F1
#
_entry.id   AF-A0A158P872-F1
#
_cell.length_a   1.000
_cell.length_b   1.000
_cell.length_c   1.000
_cell.angle_alpha   90.00
_cell.angle_beta   90.00
_cell.angle_gamma   90.00
#
_symmetry.space_group_name_H-M   'P 1'
#
loop_
_entity.id
_entity.type
_entity.pdbx_description
1 polymer ?
#
loop_
_entity_poly.entity_id
_entity_poly.type
_entity_poly.pdbx_seq_one_letter_code
_entity_poly.pdbx_strand_id
1 'polypeptide(L)'
;LLYRSTVLFPEYGGITGAPPRPTYFKRLLTLVKDLGADGVLIEWEDMFPYAGALSSIKNGNAYSVDETLDILQHANSVELSVIPLVQTVGHLEWILKTKEFASLRENASYPMVVCIANDLTLTLILDSIHQVIAMHSNIRAPYIHIGADEAFQVGECDADHKVLPVKYANSTKRLMLDYIRAIATNITQTFKKTKVLMWFDEVKNTDHKLIKEYELDRLVIPVVWKYTTNLDRDLPPAMWEELARSFSTVWGASAFKGADGPNRYWNRMKTYMLNNKQYDHFAALCELMPVSMASLAISIRLIHNYTSTIKSCCTIRYFPFEQLGFVQIAVFGAMCSMYTSGYKVRDSIRDFMLLKQQYDNATWIHRREAAYLQRSQIHLNASNPFYVDVIGNSYRRWLNQLDKIIDRLSSMNDLFYKDVFMEFLTDYITPFYDELKESVEAIDTKKTYGARPWFRR
;
A
#
# COMPACT_ATOMS: atom_id res chain seq x y z
N LEU A 1 -3.78 0.11 -25.96
CA LEU A 1 -4.69 1.11 -25.37
C LEU A 1 -4.13 1.47 -24.00
N LEU A 2 -3.57 2.68 -23.84
CA LEU A 2 -3.04 3.18 -22.57
C LEU A 2 -4.23 3.57 -21.68
N TYR A 3 -4.62 2.69 -20.75
CA TYR A 3 -5.54 3.03 -19.68
C TYR A 3 -4.71 3.47 -18.47
N ARG A 4 -4.84 4.74 -18.08
CA ARG A 4 -4.09 5.35 -16.97
C ARG A 4 -4.93 5.26 -15.70
N SER A 5 -4.86 4.14 -14.99
CA SER A 5 -5.56 3.95 -13.71
C SER A 5 -4.61 4.13 -12.53
N THR A 6 -5.03 4.89 -11.51
CA THR A 6 -4.32 4.94 -10.21
C THR A 6 -5.06 4.06 -9.22
N VAL A 7 -4.45 2.98 -8.71
CA VAL A 7 -4.95 2.23 -7.56
C VAL A 7 -4.66 2.96 -6.25
N LEU A 8 -5.70 3.24 -5.49
CA LEU A 8 -5.59 4.15 -4.34
C LEU A 8 -5.20 3.45 -3.02
N PHE A 9 -5.11 2.12 -3.00
CA PHE A 9 -4.75 1.32 -1.82
C PHE A 9 -3.87 0.15 -2.26
N PRO A 10 -2.60 0.05 -1.79
CA PRO A 10 -1.73 -1.10 -2.07
C PRO A 10 -1.73 -2.17 -0.96
N GLU A 11 -1.56 -3.42 -1.37
CA GLU A 11 -1.63 -4.69 -0.60
C GLU A 11 -0.59 -4.90 0.52
N TYR A 12 0.35 -3.98 0.76
CA TYR A 12 1.48 -4.23 1.67
C TYR A 12 1.53 -3.27 2.86
N GLY A 13 1.09 -3.77 4.01
CA GLY A 13 1.56 -3.34 5.34
C GLY A 13 1.34 -1.86 5.63
N GLY A 14 0.13 -1.53 6.09
CA GLY A 14 -0.05 -0.43 7.03
C GLY A 14 -1.30 0.41 6.88
N ILE A 15 -2.00 0.42 5.73
CA ILE A 15 -3.21 1.26 5.51
C ILE A 15 -4.28 0.56 4.64
N THR A 16 -4.13 -0.74 4.32
CA THR A 16 -5.27 -1.55 3.86
C THR A 16 -6.31 -1.60 4.98
N GLY A 17 -7.57 -1.27 4.66
CA GLY A 17 -8.65 -1.11 5.64
C GLY A 17 -8.67 0.21 6.45
N ALA A 18 -7.91 1.23 6.04
CA ALA A 18 -7.92 2.56 6.67
C ALA A 18 -8.55 3.63 5.75
N PRO A 19 -9.89 3.80 5.79
CA PRO A 19 -10.59 4.66 4.86
C PRO A 19 -10.22 6.14 5.05
N PRO A 20 -9.81 6.86 3.99
CA PRO A 20 -9.82 8.31 3.99
C PRO A 20 -11.20 8.85 4.38
N ARG A 21 -11.26 10.05 4.96
CA ARG A 21 -12.56 10.72 5.10
C ARG A 21 -13.15 10.98 3.71
N PRO A 22 -14.47 10.86 3.49
CA PRO A 22 -15.08 11.07 2.17
C PRO A 22 -14.71 12.41 1.53
N THR A 23 -14.65 13.47 2.34
CA THR A 23 -14.25 14.82 1.89
C THR A 23 -12.81 14.86 1.38
N TYR A 24 -11.89 14.15 2.02
CA TYR A 24 -10.52 14.04 1.57
C TYR A 24 -10.41 13.12 0.36
N PHE A 25 -11.10 11.99 0.35
CA PHE A 25 -11.13 11.06 -0.78
C PHE A 25 -11.56 11.76 -2.07
N LYS A 26 -12.65 12.55 -2.04
CA LYS A 26 -13.09 13.35 -3.18
C LYS A 26 -12.02 14.34 -3.67
N ARG A 27 -11.30 15.01 -2.75
CA ARG A 27 -10.17 15.88 -3.12
C ARG A 27 -9.03 15.11 -3.78
N LEU A 28 -8.75 13.88 -3.31
CA LEU A 28 -7.74 13.02 -3.94
C LEU A 28 -8.13 12.66 -5.38
N LEU A 29 -9.40 12.30 -5.62
CA LEU A 29 -9.91 12.01 -6.96
C LEU A 29 -9.79 13.22 -7.90
N THR A 30 -10.17 14.41 -7.43
CA THR A 30 -9.98 15.65 -8.21
C THR A 30 -8.51 15.89 -8.53
N LEU A 31 -7.61 15.72 -7.55
CA LEU A 31 -6.19 15.89 -7.81
C LEU A 31 -5.67 14.89 -8.84
N VAL A 32 -6.04 13.60 -8.72
CA VAL A 32 -5.62 12.56 -9.66
C VAL A 32 -6.06 12.91 -11.08
N LYS A 33 -7.27 13.44 -11.24
CA LYS A 33 -7.76 13.98 -12.52
C LYS A 33 -6.95 15.19 -12.99
N ASP A 34 -6.69 16.18 -12.13
CA ASP A 34 -5.93 17.39 -12.46
C ASP A 34 -4.48 17.09 -12.86
N LEU A 35 -3.91 16.02 -12.31
CA LEU A 35 -2.61 15.50 -12.71
C LEU A 35 -2.64 14.87 -14.11
N GLY A 36 -3.81 14.42 -14.56
CA GLY A 36 -4.08 13.95 -15.91
C GLY A 36 -4.38 12.45 -16.02
N ALA A 37 -4.87 11.82 -14.96
CA ALA A 37 -5.37 10.44 -15.05
C ALA A 37 -6.77 10.38 -15.69
N ASP A 38 -7.04 9.30 -16.41
CA ASP A 38 -8.34 9.04 -17.02
C ASP A 38 -9.23 8.17 -16.13
N GLY A 39 -8.63 7.46 -15.18
CA GLY A 39 -9.35 6.68 -14.19
C GLY A 39 -8.56 6.33 -12.94
N VAL A 40 -9.25 5.67 -12.03
CA VAL A 40 -8.73 5.14 -10.77
C VAL A 40 -9.21 3.71 -10.59
N LEU A 41 -8.35 2.88 -10.01
CA LEU A 41 -8.70 1.57 -9.51
C LEU A 41 -8.92 1.71 -8.00
N ILE A 42 -10.01 1.20 -7.46
CA ILE A 42 -10.30 1.30 -6.03
C ILE A 42 -10.50 -0.12 -5.51
N GLU A 43 -9.53 -0.57 -4.72
CA GLU A 43 -9.67 -1.72 -3.86
C GLU A 43 -10.41 -1.30 -2.59
N TRP A 44 -11.57 -1.93 -2.34
CA TRP A 44 -12.44 -1.52 -1.24
C TRP A 44 -12.22 -2.29 0.05
N GLU A 45 -11.95 -3.60 -0.03
CA GLU A 45 -11.85 -4.52 1.12
C GLU A 45 -12.94 -4.24 2.18
N ASP A 46 -12.57 -4.23 3.46
CA ASP A 46 -13.47 -4.02 4.61
C ASP A 46 -13.98 -2.58 4.77
N MET A 47 -13.58 -1.64 3.90
CA MET A 47 -14.09 -0.26 3.88
C MET A 47 -15.42 -0.12 3.13
N PHE A 48 -15.84 -1.15 2.38
CA PHE A 48 -17.09 -1.15 1.64
C PHE A 48 -18.32 -1.37 2.55
N PRO A 49 -19.48 -0.75 2.25
CA PRO A 49 -20.75 -0.98 2.97
C PRO A 49 -21.38 -2.36 2.69
N TYR A 50 -20.67 -3.46 2.91
CA TYR A 50 -21.23 -4.80 2.76
C TYR A 50 -22.46 -5.04 3.64
N ALA A 51 -23.37 -5.86 3.11
CA ALA A 51 -24.59 -6.32 3.75
C ALA A 51 -24.64 -7.85 3.83
N GLY A 52 -25.64 -8.38 4.55
CA GLY A 52 -25.84 -9.83 4.68
C GLY A 52 -24.72 -10.51 5.47
N ALA A 53 -24.25 -11.66 4.98
CA ALA A 53 -23.16 -12.42 5.60
C ALA A 53 -21.87 -11.59 5.70
N LEU A 54 -21.59 -10.77 4.68
CA LEU A 54 -20.43 -9.88 4.66
C LEU A 54 -20.61 -8.62 5.54
N SER A 55 -21.69 -8.48 6.31
CA SER A 55 -21.84 -7.30 7.18
C SER A 55 -20.88 -7.30 8.38
N SER A 56 -20.46 -8.48 8.84
CA SER A 56 -19.62 -8.67 10.04
C SER A 56 -18.14 -8.31 9.82
N ILE A 57 -17.69 -8.31 8.57
CA ILE A 57 -16.30 -8.05 8.19
C ILE A 57 -15.99 -6.55 7.97
N LYS A 58 -17.00 -5.68 7.96
CA LYS A 58 -16.79 -4.24 7.78
C LYS A 58 -15.93 -3.69 8.90
N ASN A 59 -14.97 -2.85 8.55
CA ASN A 59 -14.21 -2.13 9.57
C ASN A 59 -15.10 -1.06 10.23
N GLY A 60 -14.71 -0.61 11.43
CA GLY A 60 -15.50 0.34 12.23
C GLY A 60 -15.67 1.73 11.60
N ASN A 61 -14.86 2.06 10.59
CA ASN A 61 -14.89 3.31 9.84
C ASN A 61 -15.36 3.10 8.38
N ALA A 62 -15.94 1.93 8.06
CA ALA A 62 -16.37 1.61 6.70
C ALA A 62 -17.38 2.65 6.22
N TYR A 63 -17.32 2.98 4.93
CA TYR A 63 -18.24 3.95 4.36
C TYR A 63 -19.67 3.43 4.45
N SER A 64 -20.62 4.36 4.59
CA SER A 64 -22.02 4.08 4.32
C SER A 64 -22.28 3.91 2.82
N VAL A 65 -23.47 3.41 2.48
CA VAL A 65 -23.94 3.34 1.09
C VAL A 65 -23.96 4.73 0.45
N ASP A 66 -24.48 5.73 1.17
CA ASP A 66 -24.59 7.11 0.67
C ASP A 66 -23.22 7.76 0.46
N GLU A 67 -22.27 7.56 1.38
CA GLU A 67 -20.90 8.06 1.21
C GLU A 67 -20.20 7.39 0.03
N THR A 68 -20.38 6.08 -0.14
CA THR A 68 -19.82 5.34 -1.27
C THR A 68 -20.36 5.88 -2.60
N LEU A 69 -21.68 6.09 -2.69
CA LEU A 69 -22.32 6.67 -3.87
C LEU A 69 -21.85 8.10 -4.12
N ASP A 70 -21.74 8.94 -3.09
CA ASP A 70 -21.23 10.32 -3.20
C ASP A 70 -19.78 10.36 -3.71
N ILE A 71 -18.91 9.45 -3.24
CA ILE A 71 -17.53 9.32 -3.74
C ILE A 71 -17.53 8.93 -5.23
N LEU A 72 -18.34 7.95 -5.64
CA LEU A 72 -18.43 7.49 -7.03
C LEU A 72 -19.04 8.56 -7.95
N GLN A 73 -20.07 9.28 -7.49
CA GLN A 73 -20.68 10.39 -8.20
C GLN A 73 -19.68 11.54 -8.39
N HIS A 74 -18.89 11.85 -7.37
CA HIS A 74 -17.85 12.86 -7.48
C HIS A 74 -16.79 12.47 -8.51
N ALA A 75 -16.29 11.23 -8.49
CA ALA A 75 -15.35 10.73 -9.50
C ALA A 75 -15.89 10.93 -10.92
N ASN A 76 -17.15 10.58 -11.15
CA ASN A 76 -17.80 10.76 -12.45
C ASN A 76 -18.01 12.24 -12.81
N SER A 77 -18.32 13.10 -11.84
CA SER A 77 -18.48 14.55 -12.08
C SER A 77 -17.18 15.23 -12.53
N VAL A 78 -16.03 14.70 -12.11
CA VAL A 78 -14.70 15.13 -12.56
C VAL A 78 -14.20 14.31 -13.76
N GLU A 79 -15.07 13.54 -14.41
CA GLU A 79 -14.76 12.71 -15.58
C GLU A 79 -13.60 11.72 -15.34
N LEU A 80 -13.55 11.13 -14.14
CA LEU A 80 -12.57 10.11 -13.77
C LEU A 80 -13.27 8.75 -13.69
N SER A 81 -12.88 7.81 -14.54
CA SER A 81 -13.45 6.45 -14.53
C SER A 81 -13.03 5.71 -13.27
N VAL A 82 -13.96 5.02 -12.61
CA VAL A 82 -13.64 4.17 -11.45
C VAL A 82 -13.74 2.70 -11.86
N ILE A 83 -12.70 1.93 -11.53
CA ILE A 83 -12.67 0.47 -11.66
C ILE A 83 -12.63 -0.10 -10.24
N PRO A 84 -13.61 -0.89 -9.79
CA PRO A 84 -13.50 -1.60 -8.52
C PRO A 84 -12.48 -2.73 -8.63
N LEU A 85 -11.67 -2.94 -7.59
CA LEU A 85 -10.92 -4.16 -7.36
C LEU A 85 -11.55 -4.93 -6.19
N VAL A 86 -11.82 -6.22 -6.41
CA VAL A 86 -12.28 -7.16 -5.40
C VAL A 86 -11.36 -8.37 -5.43
N GLN A 87 -10.70 -8.69 -4.32
CA GLN A 87 -9.87 -9.89 -4.22
C GLN A 87 -10.75 -11.15 -4.23
N THR A 88 -10.33 -12.17 -5.00
CA THR A 88 -11.15 -13.39 -5.18
C THR A 88 -10.44 -14.70 -4.83
N VAL A 89 -9.12 -14.66 -4.59
CA VAL A 89 -8.29 -15.86 -4.35
C VAL A 89 -7.36 -15.64 -3.15
N GLY A 90 -6.30 -14.85 -3.34
CA GLY A 90 -5.39 -14.38 -2.30
C GLY A 90 -5.84 -13.02 -1.74
N HIS A 91 -5.07 -12.47 -0.81
CA HIS A 91 -5.33 -11.17 -0.16
C HIS A 91 -6.72 -11.07 0.50
N LEU A 92 -7.19 -12.18 1.07
CA LEU A 92 -8.50 -12.27 1.71
C LEU A 92 -8.43 -12.27 3.24
N GLU A 93 -7.33 -11.80 3.82
CA GLU A 93 -7.10 -11.75 5.28
C GLU A 93 -8.19 -10.96 5.99
N TRP A 94 -8.70 -9.89 5.40
CA TRP A 94 -9.77 -9.07 5.95
C TRP A 94 -11.07 -9.86 6.17
N ILE A 95 -11.36 -10.86 5.33
CA ILE A 95 -12.48 -11.80 5.52
C ILE A 95 -12.06 -12.98 6.41
N LEU A 96 -11.00 -13.67 5.99
CA LEU A 96 -10.63 -14.98 6.49
C LEU A 96 -10.03 -14.96 7.88
N LYS A 97 -9.55 -13.82 8.40
CA LYS A 97 -9.10 -13.69 9.80
C LYS A 97 -10.25 -13.86 10.80
N THR A 98 -11.49 -13.64 10.38
CA THR A 98 -12.66 -13.74 11.24
C THR A 98 -13.01 -15.20 11.54
N LYS A 99 -13.67 -15.44 12.68
CA LYS A 99 -14.11 -16.79 13.07
C LYS A 99 -15.17 -17.35 12.13
N GLU A 100 -16.02 -16.49 11.58
CA GLU A 100 -17.14 -16.87 10.72
C GLU A 100 -16.68 -17.53 9.41
N PHE A 101 -15.62 -17.00 8.80
CA PHE A 101 -15.13 -17.44 7.50
C PHE A 101 -13.83 -18.27 7.58
N ALA A 102 -13.34 -18.57 8.78
CA ALA A 102 -12.09 -19.31 8.99
C ALA A 102 -12.09 -20.72 8.37
N SER A 103 -13.26 -21.36 8.23
CA SER A 103 -13.40 -22.67 7.60
C SER A 103 -13.24 -22.65 6.08
N LEU A 104 -13.23 -21.47 5.46
CA LEU A 104 -13.04 -21.28 4.02
C LEU A 104 -11.59 -21.06 3.63
N ARG A 105 -10.64 -21.13 4.58
CA ARG A 105 -9.22 -20.96 4.28
C ARG A 105 -8.68 -22.16 3.52
N GLU A 106 -7.76 -21.91 2.59
CA GLU A 106 -6.95 -22.94 1.92
C GLU A 106 -6.10 -23.69 2.96
N ASN A 107 -5.40 -22.93 3.81
CA ASN A 107 -4.65 -23.45 4.95
C ASN A 107 -5.25 -22.90 6.25
N ALA A 108 -5.63 -23.78 7.17
CA ALA A 108 -6.27 -23.40 8.43
C ALA A 108 -5.44 -22.38 9.25
N SER A 109 -4.12 -22.40 9.13
CA SER A 109 -3.19 -21.53 9.85
C SER A 109 -3.06 -20.13 9.24
N TYR A 110 -3.30 -19.99 7.92
CA TYR A 110 -3.01 -18.77 7.18
C TYR A 110 -4.28 -18.19 6.55
N PRO A 111 -4.74 -17.00 6.97
CA PRO A 111 -5.98 -16.41 6.47
C PRO A 111 -5.83 -15.72 5.11
N MET A 112 -4.84 -16.07 4.28
CA MET A 112 -4.53 -15.29 3.08
C MET A 112 -5.32 -15.76 1.84
N VAL A 113 -5.49 -17.07 1.71
CA VAL A 113 -6.02 -17.72 0.51
C VAL A 113 -7.28 -18.52 0.86
N VAL A 114 -8.31 -18.41 0.03
CA VAL A 114 -9.54 -19.21 0.16
C VAL A 114 -9.38 -20.61 -0.44
N CYS A 115 -10.07 -21.59 0.14
CA CYS A 115 -10.24 -22.93 -0.39
C CYS A 115 -11.13 -22.89 -1.64
N ILE A 116 -10.52 -22.90 -2.82
CA ILE A 116 -11.19 -22.61 -4.10
C ILE A 116 -12.08 -23.75 -4.61
N ALA A 117 -11.88 -24.98 -4.15
CA ALA A 117 -12.82 -26.08 -4.45
C ALA A 117 -14.05 -26.13 -3.54
N ASN A 118 -14.17 -25.25 -2.54
CA ASN A 118 -15.33 -25.20 -1.65
C ASN A 118 -16.45 -24.35 -2.26
N ASP A 119 -17.65 -24.92 -2.45
CA ASP A 119 -18.80 -24.20 -3.02
C ASP A 119 -19.24 -22.97 -2.21
N LEU A 120 -19.03 -23.00 -0.89
CA LEU A 120 -19.33 -21.86 -0.02
C LEU A 120 -18.35 -20.70 -0.28
N THR A 121 -17.11 -20.99 -0.64
CA THR A 121 -16.13 -19.97 -1.07
C THR A 121 -16.64 -19.24 -2.30
N LEU A 122 -17.01 -19.99 -3.35
CA LEU A 122 -17.50 -19.37 -4.58
C LEU A 122 -18.74 -18.51 -4.32
N THR A 123 -19.66 -19.00 -3.47
CA THR A 123 -20.87 -18.26 -3.09
C THR A 123 -20.53 -16.93 -2.41
N LEU A 124 -19.62 -16.95 -1.42
CA LEU A 124 -19.19 -15.76 -0.68
C LEU A 124 -18.50 -14.74 -1.58
N ILE A 125 -17.59 -15.21 -2.45
CA ILE A 125 -16.83 -14.34 -3.34
C ILE A 125 -17.73 -13.72 -4.41
N LEU A 126 -18.68 -14.48 -4.97
CA LEU A 126 -19.67 -13.93 -5.90
C LEU A 126 -20.60 -12.91 -5.23
N ASP A 127 -21.00 -13.12 -3.98
CA ASP A 127 -21.79 -12.14 -3.20
C ASP A 127 -21.00 -10.82 -3.04
N SER A 128 -19.72 -10.89 -2.65
CA SER A 128 -18.84 -9.73 -2.56
C SER A 128 -18.74 -8.96 -3.88
N ILE A 129 -18.45 -9.67 -4.98
CA ILE A 129 -18.36 -9.10 -6.32
C ILE A 129 -19.69 -8.45 -6.74
N HIS A 130 -20.82 -9.11 -6.52
CA HIS A 130 -22.13 -8.60 -6.91
C HIS A 130 -22.49 -7.33 -6.16
N GLN A 131 -22.23 -7.26 -4.85
CA GLN A 131 -22.48 -6.06 -4.06
C GLN A 131 -21.64 -4.87 -4.58
N VAL A 132 -20.35 -5.08 -4.86
CA VAL A 132 -19.46 -4.02 -5.36
C VAL A 132 -19.83 -3.59 -6.79
N ILE A 133 -20.01 -4.51 -7.73
CA ILE A 133 -20.38 -4.15 -9.11
C ILE A 133 -21.75 -3.49 -9.16
N ALA A 134 -22.73 -3.96 -8.38
CA ALA A 134 -24.06 -3.35 -8.32
C ALA A 134 -23.96 -1.88 -7.88
N MET A 135 -23.14 -1.59 -6.87
CA MET A 135 -22.91 -0.21 -6.41
C MET A 135 -22.29 0.66 -7.52
N HIS A 136 -21.22 0.18 -8.17
CA HIS A 136 -20.53 0.92 -9.24
C HIS A 136 -21.38 1.08 -10.51
N SER A 137 -22.30 0.15 -10.75
CA SER A 137 -23.22 0.16 -11.90
C SER A 137 -24.27 1.27 -11.83
N ASN A 138 -24.49 1.90 -10.66
CA ASN A 138 -25.32 3.10 -10.55
C ASN A 138 -24.76 4.30 -11.34
N ILE A 139 -23.45 4.27 -11.64
CA ILE A 139 -22.76 5.31 -12.38
C ILE A 139 -22.31 4.75 -13.73
N ARG A 140 -21.23 3.97 -13.73
CA ARG A 140 -20.68 3.27 -14.89
C ARG A 140 -19.56 2.34 -14.43
N ALA A 141 -19.69 1.04 -14.69
CA ALA A 141 -18.68 0.02 -14.35
C ALA A 141 -18.26 -0.78 -15.60
N PRO A 142 -17.43 -0.20 -16.50
CA PRO A 142 -17.03 -0.87 -17.73
C PRO A 142 -16.02 -2.00 -17.48
N TYR A 143 -15.33 -1.96 -16.35
CA TYR A 143 -14.34 -2.94 -15.91
C TYR A 143 -14.55 -3.25 -14.43
N ILE A 144 -14.18 -4.47 -14.03
CA ILE A 144 -13.88 -4.86 -12.65
C ILE A 144 -12.53 -5.56 -12.64
N HIS A 145 -11.74 -5.35 -11.60
CA HIS A 145 -10.54 -6.12 -11.33
C HIS A 145 -10.82 -7.19 -10.26
N ILE A 146 -10.54 -8.46 -10.54
CA ILE A 146 -10.82 -9.57 -9.61
C ILE A 146 -9.60 -10.01 -8.78
N GLY A 147 -8.50 -9.25 -8.87
CA GLY A 147 -7.26 -9.58 -8.16
C GLY A 147 -6.67 -10.87 -8.73
N ALA A 148 -6.61 -11.91 -7.89
CA ALA A 148 -6.11 -13.25 -8.19
C ALA A 148 -4.59 -13.32 -8.38
N ASP A 149 -3.87 -12.53 -7.60
CA ASP A 149 -2.42 -12.61 -7.42
C ASP A 149 -2.05 -13.33 -6.12
N GLU A 150 -0.76 -13.68 -6.03
CA GLU A 150 -0.07 -14.20 -4.84
C GLU A 150 -0.84 -15.31 -4.08
N ALA A 151 -1.58 -16.14 -4.83
CA ALA A 151 -2.34 -17.27 -4.31
C ALA A 151 -1.44 -18.46 -3.99
N PHE A 152 -0.77 -18.38 -2.84
CA PHE A 152 0.06 -19.49 -2.35
C PHE A 152 -0.81 -20.66 -1.84
N GLN A 153 -0.20 -21.85 -1.72
CA GLN A 153 -0.78 -23.00 -0.98
C GLN A 153 -2.03 -23.66 -1.57
N VAL A 154 -2.50 -23.24 -2.74
CA VAL A 154 -3.64 -23.87 -3.43
C VAL A 154 -3.40 -25.37 -3.60
N GLY A 155 -4.35 -26.19 -3.17
CA GLY A 155 -4.27 -27.65 -3.21
C GLY A 155 -4.08 -28.32 -1.85
N GLU A 156 -4.15 -27.60 -0.74
CA GLU A 156 -3.95 -28.08 0.63
C GLU A 156 -5.27 -28.34 1.38
N CYS A 157 -6.37 -27.66 1.03
CA CYS A 157 -7.62 -27.84 1.76
C CYS A 157 -8.32 -29.18 1.43
N ASP A 158 -9.21 -29.63 2.34
CA ASP A 158 -9.93 -30.91 2.19
C ASP A 158 -10.81 -30.98 0.93
N ALA A 159 -11.34 -29.85 0.46
CA ALA A 159 -12.13 -29.81 -0.77
C ALA A 159 -11.22 -29.99 -1.99
N ASP A 160 -10.09 -29.29 -2.03
CA ASP A 160 -9.08 -29.38 -3.08
C ASP A 160 -8.54 -30.82 -3.20
N HIS A 161 -8.15 -31.44 -2.08
CA HIS A 161 -7.69 -32.83 -2.02
C HIS A 161 -8.68 -33.83 -2.65
N LYS A 162 -9.99 -33.57 -2.54
CA LYS A 162 -11.02 -34.45 -3.10
C LYS A 162 -11.16 -34.27 -4.61
N VAL A 163 -11.08 -33.04 -5.12
CA VAL A 163 -11.38 -32.74 -6.53
C VAL A 163 -10.16 -32.85 -7.45
N LEU A 164 -8.96 -32.58 -6.93
CA LEU A 164 -7.71 -32.59 -7.70
C LEU A 164 -7.48 -33.91 -8.46
N PRO A 165 -7.51 -35.10 -7.81
CA PRO A 165 -7.25 -36.36 -8.51
C PRO A 165 -8.38 -36.77 -9.47
N VAL A 166 -9.61 -36.34 -9.22
CA VAL A 166 -10.79 -36.79 -9.97
C VAL A 166 -11.09 -35.91 -11.19
N LYS A 167 -10.95 -34.58 -11.06
CA LYS A 167 -11.36 -33.61 -12.09
C LYS A 167 -10.19 -32.94 -12.80
N TYR A 168 -9.05 -32.78 -12.13
CA TYR A 168 -7.97 -31.92 -12.62
C TYR A 168 -6.64 -32.63 -12.83
N ALA A 169 -6.62 -33.98 -12.78
CA ALA A 169 -5.41 -34.79 -12.91
C ALA A 169 -4.27 -34.31 -11.97
N ASN A 170 -4.63 -33.96 -10.74
CA ASN A 170 -3.74 -33.38 -9.71
C ASN A 170 -3.07 -32.05 -10.09
N SER A 171 -3.61 -31.32 -11.06
CA SER A 171 -3.11 -29.99 -11.43
C SER A 171 -3.85 -28.89 -10.66
N THR A 172 -3.18 -28.29 -9.69
CA THR A 172 -3.66 -27.08 -8.97
C THR A 172 -3.87 -25.91 -9.93
N LYS A 173 -3.05 -25.82 -10.99
CA LYS A 173 -3.23 -24.82 -12.05
C LYS A 173 -4.58 -24.95 -12.75
N ARG A 174 -4.97 -26.16 -13.13
CA ARG A 174 -6.28 -26.43 -13.76
C ARG A 174 -7.45 -26.08 -12.83
N LEU A 175 -7.33 -26.40 -11.54
CA LEU A 175 -8.31 -26.02 -10.53
C LEU A 175 -8.45 -24.49 -10.42
N MET A 176 -7.32 -23.76 -10.34
CA MET A 176 -7.29 -22.30 -10.30
C MET A 176 -7.94 -21.66 -11.53
N LEU A 177 -7.57 -22.11 -12.74
CA LEU A 177 -8.13 -21.57 -13.98
C LEU A 177 -9.64 -21.85 -14.12
N ASP A 178 -10.13 -23.02 -13.66
CA ASP A 178 -11.57 -23.30 -13.65
C ASP A 178 -12.34 -22.42 -12.65
N TYR A 179 -11.75 -22.16 -11.48
CA TYR A 179 -12.31 -21.24 -10.49
C TYR A 179 -12.40 -19.80 -11.01
N ILE A 180 -11.32 -19.29 -11.61
CA ILE A 180 -11.31 -17.97 -12.26
C ILE A 180 -12.32 -17.91 -13.40
N ARG A 181 -12.40 -18.97 -14.22
CA ARG A 181 -13.41 -19.10 -15.28
C ARG A 181 -14.82 -19.00 -14.72
N ALA A 182 -15.13 -19.68 -13.61
CA ALA A 182 -16.44 -19.64 -12.98
C ALA A 182 -16.82 -18.22 -12.53
N ILE A 183 -15.90 -17.50 -11.89
CA ILE A 183 -16.08 -16.10 -11.48
C ILE A 183 -16.30 -15.21 -12.71
N ALA A 184 -15.39 -15.25 -13.68
CA ALA A 184 -15.44 -14.38 -14.85
C ALA A 184 -16.68 -14.65 -15.71
N THR A 185 -17.10 -15.91 -15.82
CA THR A 185 -18.35 -16.30 -16.51
C THR A 185 -19.56 -15.72 -15.77
N ASN A 186 -19.61 -15.84 -14.45
CA ASN A 186 -20.70 -15.30 -13.66
C ASN A 186 -20.82 -13.77 -13.81
N ILE A 187 -19.69 -13.05 -13.75
CA ILE A 187 -19.65 -11.59 -13.94
C ILE A 187 -20.13 -11.22 -15.34
N THR A 188 -19.57 -11.83 -16.38
CA THR A 188 -19.88 -11.46 -17.78
C THR A 188 -21.32 -11.82 -18.18
N GLN A 189 -21.92 -12.82 -17.56
CA GLN A 189 -23.35 -13.16 -17.75
C GLN A 189 -24.29 -12.20 -17.01
N THR A 190 -23.95 -11.84 -15.78
CA THR A 190 -24.77 -10.98 -14.90
C THR A 190 -24.65 -9.51 -15.31
N PHE A 191 -23.44 -9.05 -15.57
CA PHE A 191 -23.07 -7.68 -15.92
C PHE A 191 -22.48 -7.63 -17.33
N LYS A 192 -23.32 -7.84 -18.35
CA LYS A 192 -22.92 -8.00 -19.77
C LYS A 192 -22.07 -6.86 -20.38
N LYS A 193 -22.03 -5.70 -19.73
CA LYS A 193 -21.24 -4.52 -20.18
C LYS A 193 -19.91 -4.38 -19.45
N THR A 194 -19.64 -5.24 -18.48
CA THR A 194 -18.45 -5.20 -17.62
C THR A 194 -17.45 -6.24 -18.10
N LYS A 195 -16.21 -5.79 -18.34
CA LYS A 195 -15.08 -6.66 -18.67
C LYS A 195 -14.28 -6.99 -17.40
N VAL A 196 -13.68 -8.16 -17.35
CA VAL A 196 -12.93 -8.62 -16.18
C VAL A 196 -11.43 -8.41 -16.40
N LEU A 197 -10.80 -7.69 -15.47
CA LEU A 197 -9.36 -7.55 -15.34
C LEU A 197 -8.88 -8.50 -14.24
N MET A 198 -7.70 -9.10 -14.38
CA MET A 198 -7.06 -9.87 -13.32
C MET A 198 -5.56 -9.63 -13.34
N TRP A 199 -4.89 -9.79 -12.20
CA TRP A 199 -3.45 -9.81 -12.17
C TRP A 199 -2.91 -11.00 -12.97
N PHE A 200 -1.80 -10.80 -13.66
CA PHE A 200 -1.30 -11.78 -14.63
C PHE A 200 -0.62 -13.02 -14.01
N ASP A 201 -0.41 -13.07 -12.70
CA ASP A 201 0.33 -14.12 -11.99
C ASP A 201 -0.18 -15.51 -12.37
N GLU A 202 -1.50 -15.67 -12.37
CA GLU A 202 -2.12 -16.94 -12.69
C GLU A 202 -2.12 -17.31 -14.18
N VAL A 203 -1.76 -16.41 -15.08
CA VAL A 203 -1.60 -16.73 -16.51
C VAL A 203 -0.14 -16.65 -16.96
N LYS A 204 0.76 -16.21 -16.09
CA LYS A 204 2.19 -16.17 -16.33
C LYS A 204 2.71 -17.59 -16.60
N ASN A 205 3.54 -17.73 -17.64
CA ASN A 205 4.15 -19.00 -18.05
C ASN A 205 3.14 -20.14 -18.30
N THR A 206 1.89 -19.82 -18.67
CA THR A 206 0.84 -20.81 -18.94
C THR A 206 0.69 -21.00 -20.45
N ASP A 207 0.62 -22.26 -20.91
CA ASP A 207 0.45 -22.59 -22.32
C ASP A 207 -0.89 -22.05 -22.87
N HIS A 208 -0.86 -21.44 -24.05
CA HIS A 208 -2.03 -20.83 -24.69
C HIS A 208 -3.20 -21.81 -24.90
N LYS A 209 -2.94 -23.12 -25.07
CA LYS A 209 -3.99 -24.14 -25.19
C LYS A 209 -4.75 -24.31 -23.89
N LEU A 210 -4.04 -24.24 -22.76
CA LEU A 210 -4.65 -24.34 -21.44
C LEU A 210 -5.48 -23.09 -21.13
N ILE A 211 -4.97 -21.90 -21.48
CA ILE A 211 -5.73 -20.64 -21.36
C ILE A 211 -7.04 -20.73 -22.17
N LYS A 212 -6.96 -21.23 -23.40
CA LYS A 212 -8.13 -21.39 -24.28
C LYS A 212 -9.08 -22.50 -23.82
N GLU A 213 -8.56 -23.58 -23.23
CA GLU A 213 -9.37 -24.67 -22.65
C GLU A 213 -10.34 -24.16 -21.59
N TYR A 214 -9.88 -23.23 -20.74
CA TYR A 214 -10.71 -22.55 -19.74
C TYR A 214 -11.32 -21.24 -20.23
N GLU A 215 -11.21 -20.95 -21.53
CA GLU A 215 -11.82 -19.80 -22.20
C GLU A 215 -11.40 -18.44 -21.61
N LEU A 216 -10.25 -18.40 -20.94
CA LEU A 216 -9.77 -17.19 -20.27
C LEU A 216 -9.32 -16.12 -21.29
N ASP A 217 -8.89 -16.54 -22.47
CA ASP A 217 -8.54 -15.66 -23.61
C ASP A 217 -9.65 -14.68 -23.99
N ARG A 218 -10.91 -15.04 -23.73
CA ARG A 218 -12.10 -14.20 -23.99
C ARG A 218 -12.78 -13.66 -22.73
N LEU A 219 -12.56 -14.28 -21.57
CA LEU A 219 -13.24 -13.93 -20.33
C LEU A 219 -12.50 -12.84 -19.53
N VAL A 220 -11.16 -12.81 -19.59
CA VAL A 220 -10.34 -11.92 -18.77
C VAL A 220 -9.34 -11.12 -19.60
N ILE A 221 -8.94 -9.97 -19.05
CA ILE A 221 -7.87 -9.12 -19.56
C ILE A 221 -6.75 -9.11 -18.52
N PRO A 222 -5.59 -9.74 -18.79
CA PRO A 222 -4.49 -9.77 -17.83
C PRO A 222 -3.88 -8.38 -17.61
N VAL A 223 -3.52 -8.09 -16.37
CA VAL A 223 -2.81 -6.89 -15.93
C VAL A 223 -1.42 -7.29 -15.44
N VAL A 224 -0.40 -6.92 -16.20
CA VAL A 224 0.99 -7.28 -15.94
C VAL A 224 1.64 -6.29 -14.99
N TRP A 225 1.91 -6.72 -13.76
CA TRP A 225 2.56 -5.88 -12.74
C TRP A 225 3.99 -6.34 -12.45
N LYS A 226 4.89 -5.38 -12.26
CA LYS A 226 6.24 -5.60 -11.74
C LYS A 226 6.84 -4.26 -11.35
N TYR A 227 7.46 -4.18 -10.19
CA TYR A 227 7.84 -2.88 -9.63
C TYR A 227 9.35 -2.65 -9.58
N THR A 228 10.13 -3.50 -10.24
CA THR A 228 11.58 -3.41 -10.31
C THR A 228 12.03 -2.42 -11.39
N THR A 229 13.25 -1.91 -11.27
CA THR A 229 13.79 -0.93 -12.23
C THR A 229 14.30 -1.53 -13.54
N ASN A 230 14.46 -2.85 -13.60
CA ASN A 230 14.86 -3.59 -14.79
C ASN A 230 13.79 -4.65 -15.10
N LEU A 231 12.84 -4.28 -15.96
CA LEU A 231 11.72 -5.15 -16.32
C LEU A 231 12.15 -6.33 -17.17
N ASP A 232 13.10 -6.18 -18.09
CA ASP A 232 13.52 -7.25 -19.00
C ASP A 232 14.03 -8.50 -18.26
N ARG A 233 14.61 -8.30 -17.07
CA ARG A 233 15.03 -9.40 -16.20
C ARG A 233 13.84 -10.21 -15.67
N ASP A 234 12.77 -9.53 -15.28
CA ASP A 234 11.65 -10.13 -14.54
C ASP A 234 10.45 -10.46 -15.43
N LEU A 235 10.37 -9.80 -16.60
CA LEU A 235 9.34 -9.86 -17.63
C LEU A 235 10.00 -10.08 -19.01
N PRO A 236 10.60 -11.26 -19.26
CA PRO A 236 11.39 -11.52 -20.47
C PRO A 236 10.54 -11.52 -21.74
N PRO A 237 11.12 -11.28 -22.94
CA PRO A 237 10.38 -11.24 -24.21
C PRO A 237 9.50 -12.47 -24.47
N ALA A 238 10.00 -13.67 -24.15
CA ALA A 238 9.26 -14.92 -24.33
C ALA A 238 7.92 -14.95 -23.56
N MET A 239 7.86 -14.33 -22.39
CA MET A 239 6.61 -14.23 -21.61
C MET A 239 5.60 -13.31 -22.32
N TRP A 240 6.06 -12.19 -22.91
CA TRP A 240 5.20 -11.31 -23.69
C TRP A 240 4.68 -11.98 -24.97
N GLU A 241 5.51 -12.80 -25.62
CA GLU A 241 5.08 -13.60 -26.77
C GLU A 241 3.97 -14.58 -26.42
N GLU A 242 4.08 -15.29 -25.29
CA GLU A 242 3.03 -16.21 -24.82
C GLU A 242 1.73 -15.48 -24.45
N LEU A 243 1.84 -14.32 -23.79
CA LEU A 243 0.68 -13.47 -23.50
C LEU A 243 0.02 -12.98 -24.80
N ALA A 244 0.80 -12.55 -25.79
CA ALA A 244 0.28 -12.09 -27.08
C ALA A 244 -0.33 -13.22 -27.93
N ARG A 245 0.16 -14.47 -27.78
CA ARG A 245 -0.45 -15.65 -28.40
C ARG A 245 -1.83 -15.96 -27.80
N SER A 246 -2.00 -15.67 -26.51
CA SER A 246 -3.17 -16.06 -25.73
C SER A 246 -4.23 -14.96 -25.65
N PHE A 247 -3.84 -13.69 -25.53
CA PHE A 247 -4.74 -12.57 -25.23
C PHE A 247 -4.65 -11.47 -26.29
N SER A 248 -5.80 -11.00 -26.75
CA SER A 248 -5.89 -9.86 -27.69
C SER A 248 -5.58 -8.51 -27.06
N THR A 249 -5.61 -8.41 -25.73
CA THR A 249 -5.33 -7.20 -24.97
C THR A 249 -4.73 -7.58 -23.62
N VAL A 250 -3.65 -6.89 -23.24
CA VAL A 250 -3.06 -6.92 -21.91
C VAL A 250 -2.88 -5.50 -21.40
N TRP A 251 -2.99 -5.31 -20.10
CA TRP A 251 -2.70 -4.05 -19.42
C TRP A 251 -1.38 -4.17 -18.66
N GLY A 252 -0.76 -3.05 -18.32
CA GLY A 252 0.44 -3.02 -17.49
C GLY A 252 0.21 -2.15 -16.26
N ALA A 253 0.78 -2.57 -15.13
CA ALA A 253 0.72 -1.87 -13.86
C ALA A 253 2.13 -1.65 -13.31
N SER A 254 2.46 -0.38 -13.13
CA SER A 254 3.72 0.09 -12.58
C SER A 254 3.52 0.50 -11.11
N ALA A 255 4.59 0.76 -10.38
CA ALA A 255 4.49 1.27 -9.01
C ALA A 255 5.06 2.68 -8.89
N PHE A 256 4.45 3.46 -8.01
CA PHE A 256 4.99 4.75 -7.58
C PHE A 256 5.35 4.83 -6.08
N LYS A 257 4.97 3.81 -5.29
CA LYS A 257 5.46 3.47 -3.94
C LYS A 257 5.12 1.99 -3.63
N GLY A 258 5.50 1.50 -2.44
CA GLY A 258 4.98 0.28 -1.82
C GLY A 258 5.78 -0.98 -2.17
N ALA A 259 6.47 -0.97 -3.30
CA ALA A 259 7.25 -2.11 -3.77
C ALA A 259 8.65 -2.26 -3.16
N ASP A 260 8.96 -1.49 -2.12
CA ASP A 260 10.27 -1.48 -1.45
C ASP A 260 10.26 -1.92 0.01
N GLY A 261 9.21 -2.64 0.39
CA GLY A 261 9.07 -3.34 1.66
C GLY A 261 7.83 -2.89 2.45
N PRO A 262 7.30 -3.76 3.32
CA PRO A 262 6.03 -3.54 4.02
C PRO A 262 6.07 -2.49 5.13
N ASN A 263 7.24 -1.93 5.48
CA ASN A 263 7.38 -0.95 6.57
C ASN A 263 7.77 0.45 6.08
N ARG A 264 7.42 0.80 4.84
CA ARG A 264 7.88 2.03 4.16
C ARG A 264 6.89 3.18 4.34
N TYR A 265 7.14 4.02 5.33
CA TYR A 265 6.38 5.26 5.56
C TYR A 265 6.84 6.46 4.69
N TRP A 266 7.93 6.32 3.92
CA TRP A 266 8.47 7.38 3.06
C TRP A 266 8.82 6.90 1.64
N ASN A 267 8.70 7.77 0.64
CA ASN A 267 8.79 7.40 -0.77
C ASN A 267 10.19 7.60 -1.40
N ARG A 268 10.76 6.53 -1.98
CA ARG A 268 11.95 6.55 -2.86
C ARG A 268 11.64 6.90 -4.33
N MET A 269 11.34 8.17 -4.60
CA MET A 269 10.94 8.67 -5.94
C MET A 269 11.83 8.22 -7.12
N LYS A 270 13.16 8.16 -6.98
CA LYS A 270 14.08 7.80 -8.07
C LYS A 270 13.82 6.39 -8.62
N THR A 271 13.57 5.43 -7.74
CA THR A 271 13.33 4.03 -8.11
C THR A 271 12.05 3.92 -8.95
N TYR A 272 11.01 4.60 -8.51
CA TYR A 272 9.71 4.56 -9.16
C TYR A 272 9.67 5.33 -10.48
N MET A 273 10.36 6.46 -10.59
CA MET A 273 10.54 7.14 -11.87
C MET A 273 11.22 6.23 -12.91
N LEU A 274 12.21 5.43 -12.50
CA LEU A 274 12.88 4.48 -13.37
C LEU A 274 11.97 3.31 -13.76
N ASN A 275 11.19 2.77 -12.82
CA ASN A 275 10.17 1.75 -13.10
C ASN A 275 9.14 2.27 -14.13
N ASN A 276 8.59 3.46 -13.90
CA ASN A 276 7.60 4.07 -14.79
C ASN A 276 8.15 4.37 -16.18
N LYS A 277 9.44 4.73 -16.29
CA LYS A 277 10.10 4.88 -17.59
C LYS A 277 10.21 3.55 -18.36
N GLN A 278 10.37 2.42 -17.66
CA GLN A 278 10.38 1.10 -18.31
C GLN A 278 8.96 0.69 -18.75
N TYR A 279 7.95 1.13 -17.99
CA TYR A 279 6.53 1.00 -18.32
C TYR A 279 6.00 2.09 -19.26
N ASP A 280 6.84 2.87 -19.94
CA ASP A 280 6.40 3.96 -20.85
C ASP A 280 5.52 3.46 -22.03
N HIS A 281 5.31 2.14 -22.13
CA HIS A 281 4.33 1.50 -23.01
C HIS A 281 3.00 1.11 -22.33
N PHE A 282 2.90 1.03 -20.99
CA PHE A 282 1.73 0.62 -20.22
C PHE A 282 1.80 1.14 -18.76
N ALA A 283 0.98 2.12 -18.32
CA ALA A 283 1.12 2.63 -16.94
C ALA A 283 -0.20 2.82 -16.17
N ALA A 284 -0.26 2.16 -15.02
CA ALA A 284 -1.18 2.33 -13.89
C ALA A 284 -0.37 2.33 -12.57
N LEU A 285 -0.90 2.87 -11.46
CA LEU A 285 -0.12 3.46 -10.34
C LEU A 285 -0.73 3.13 -8.94
N CYS A 286 -0.02 2.74 -7.83
CA CYS A 286 -0.54 2.84 -6.40
C CYS A 286 0.29 3.54 -5.27
N GLU A 287 -0.34 4.19 -4.25
CA GLU A 287 0.31 4.83 -3.05
C GLU A 287 -0.54 5.14 -1.76
N LEU A 288 0.16 5.43 -0.63
CA LEU A 288 -0.35 6.05 0.63
C LEU A 288 -0.32 7.61 0.66
N MET A 289 -1.48 8.25 0.67
CA MET A 289 -1.62 9.70 0.69
C MET A 289 -1.43 10.32 2.10
N PRO A 290 -0.83 11.52 2.29
CA PRO A 290 -0.40 12.51 1.28
C PRO A 290 1.10 12.52 0.96
N VAL A 291 1.95 11.75 1.66
CA VAL A 291 3.42 11.78 1.51
C VAL A 291 3.88 11.53 0.08
N SER A 292 3.04 10.83 -0.63
CA SER A 292 3.35 10.08 -1.81
C SER A 292 2.94 10.89 -3.07
N MET A 293 1.96 11.80 -2.95
CA MET A 293 1.39 12.67 -4.00
C MET A 293 2.41 13.34 -4.94
N ALA A 294 3.61 13.64 -4.43
CA ALA A 294 4.71 14.20 -5.21
C ALA A 294 5.16 13.26 -6.34
N SER A 295 5.32 11.99 -6.01
CA SER A 295 5.78 10.97 -6.94
C SER A 295 4.68 10.60 -7.94
N LEU A 296 3.41 10.61 -7.50
CA LEU A 296 2.25 10.49 -8.39
C LEU A 296 2.29 11.54 -9.49
N ALA A 297 2.43 12.81 -9.08
CA ALA A 297 2.43 13.94 -9.97
C ALA A 297 3.56 13.86 -10.99
N ILE A 298 4.77 13.48 -10.55
CA ILE A 298 5.92 13.27 -11.43
C ILE A 298 5.64 12.14 -12.41
N SER A 299 5.12 11.01 -11.93
CA SER A 299 4.87 9.81 -12.73
C SER A 299 3.82 10.07 -13.81
N ILE A 300 2.68 10.66 -13.47
CA ILE A 300 1.64 11.02 -14.43
C ILE A 300 2.18 12.02 -15.47
N ARG A 301 2.99 13.01 -15.05
CA ARG A 301 3.58 14.00 -15.97
C ARG A 301 4.62 13.38 -16.91
N LEU A 302 5.42 12.43 -16.45
CA LEU A 302 6.35 11.69 -17.31
C LEU A 302 5.61 10.94 -18.41
N ILE A 303 4.52 10.26 -18.05
CA ILE A 303 3.67 9.52 -18.99
C ILE A 303 2.98 10.45 -20.00
N HIS A 304 2.65 11.69 -19.62
CA HIS A 304 2.01 12.67 -20.52
C HIS A 304 2.98 13.31 -21.52
N ASN A 305 4.16 13.73 -21.07
CA ASN A 305 4.99 14.64 -21.86
C ASN A 305 6.23 13.98 -22.48
N TYR A 306 6.53 12.71 -22.19
CA TYR A 306 7.71 11.98 -22.69
C TYR A 306 9.06 12.69 -22.49
N THR A 307 9.10 13.72 -21.63
CA THR A 307 10.28 14.54 -21.36
C THR A 307 10.55 14.60 -19.86
N SER A 308 11.79 14.36 -19.47
CA SER A 308 12.27 14.54 -18.09
C SER A 308 12.32 16.00 -17.63
N THR A 309 12.10 16.96 -18.54
CA THR A 309 12.13 18.40 -18.27
C THR A 309 10.71 18.95 -18.14
N ILE A 310 10.19 18.92 -16.93
CA ILE A 310 8.90 19.52 -16.59
C ILE A 310 9.08 21.05 -16.52
N LYS A 311 8.83 21.75 -17.64
CA LYS A 311 8.67 23.21 -17.69
C LYS A 311 7.19 23.58 -17.62
N SER A 312 6.64 23.56 -16.41
CA SER A 312 5.38 24.20 -16.06
C SER A 312 5.55 24.86 -14.69
N CYS A 313 4.66 25.77 -14.30
CA CYS A 313 4.77 26.66 -13.13
C CYS A 313 5.14 25.97 -11.80
N CYS A 314 4.95 24.64 -11.72
CA CYS A 314 5.64 23.73 -10.79
C CYS A 314 7.06 23.40 -11.29
N THR A 315 8.01 24.32 -11.11
CA THR A 315 9.40 24.04 -11.49
C THR A 315 10.00 23.02 -10.51
N ILE A 316 9.86 21.73 -10.81
CA ILE A 316 10.70 20.69 -10.22
C ILE A 316 12.09 20.88 -10.83
N ARG A 317 12.93 21.72 -10.20
CA ARG A 317 14.33 21.87 -10.58
C ARG A 317 15.08 20.61 -10.16
N TYR A 318 15.27 19.70 -11.12
CA TYR A 318 16.25 18.63 -10.99
C TYR A 318 17.65 19.25 -10.98
N PHE A 319 18.30 19.28 -9.81
CA PHE A 319 19.74 19.47 -9.75
C PHE A 319 20.42 18.11 -9.94
N PRO A 320 21.34 17.95 -10.91
CA PRO A 320 22.18 16.78 -10.99
C PRO A 320 23.23 16.88 -9.88
N PHE A 321 23.09 16.10 -8.81
CA PHE A 321 24.15 15.95 -7.82
C PHE A 321 24.37 14.46 -7.51
N GLU A 322 25.49 13.94 -8.00
CA GLU A 322 25.90 12.54 -7.92
C GLU A 322 26.50 12.12 -6.56
N GLN A 323 26.42 12.94 -5.50
CA GLN A 323 27.20 12.68 -4.28
C GLN A 323 26.44 12.72 -2.95
N LEU A 324 25.11 12.84 -2.96
CA LEU A 324 24.31 12.70 -1.73
C LEU A 324 23.15 11.73 -2.02
N GLY A 325 23.07 10.62 -1.29
CA GLY A 325 22.02 9.60 -1.38
C GLY A 325 20.62 10.06 -0.96
N PHE A 326 20.34 11.36 -1.11
CA PHE A 326 19.09 12.04 -0.80
C PHE A 326 18.77 12.99 -1.97
N VAL A 327 18.06 12.47 -2.98
CA VAL A 327 17.31 13.31 -3.94
C VAL A 327 16.10 13.99 -3.24
N GLN A 328 15.87 13.67 -1.97
CA GLN A 328 14.82 14.24 -1.14
C GLN A 328 15.37 15.45 -0.40
N ILE A 329 14.83 16.62 -0.70
CA ILE A 329 14.54 17.75 0.23
C ILE A 329 14.02 18.96 -0.58
N ALA A 330 14.25 19.04 -1.89
CA ALA A 330 13.98 20.26 -2.67
C ALA A 330 12.75 20.22 -3.62
N VAL A 331 11.67 19.47 -3.32
CA VAL A 331 10.50 19.46 -4.23
C VAL A 331 9.39 20.44 -3.84
N PHE A 332 9.32 21.00 -2.63
CA PHE A 332 8.21 21.94 -2.33
C PHE A 332 8.63 23.13 -1.46
N GLY A 333 9.34 24.08 -2.08
CA GLY A 333 9.38 25.46 -1.59
C GLY A 333 8.04 26.15 -1.84
N ALA A 334 7.36 26.54 -0.76
CA ALA A 334 6.37 27.62 -0.60
C ALA A 334 5.19 27.85 -1.58
N MET A 335 5.10 27.18 -2.75
CA MET A 335 4.03 27.43 -3.73
C MET A 335 3.10 26.23 -3.99
N CYS A 336 3.32 25.08 -3.34
CA CYS A 336 2.46 23.90 -3.47
C CYS A 336 1.56 23.63 -2.25
N SER A 337 1.52 24.57 -1.30
CA SER A 337 0.54 24.58 -0.22
C SER A 337 -0.90 24.68 -0.75
N MET A 338 -1.10 25.22 -1.95
CA MET A 338 -2.42 25.34 -2.61
C MET A 338 -2.95 24.02 -3.21
N TYR A 339 -2.11 23.02 -3.49
CA TYR A 339 -2.50 21.85 -4.32
C TYR A 339 -2.56 20.52 -3.57
N THR A 340 -2.00 20.40 -2.37
CA THR A 340 -2.02 19.14 -1.61
C THR A 340 -2.72 19.31 -0.28
N SER A 341 -4.01 18.96 -0.23
CA SER A 341 -4.66 18.63 1.04
C SER A 341 -3.79 17.60 1.77
N GLY A 342 -3.37 17.90 2.99
CA GLY A 342 -2.48 17.03 3.78
C GLY A 342 -0.99 17.39 3.80
N TYR A 343 -0.58 18.55 3.26
CA TYR A 343 0.82 19.00 3.33
C TYR A 343 1.35 19.07 4.79
N LYS A 344 0.50 19.41 5.76
CA LYS A 344 0.86 19.44 7.19
C LYS A 344 1.34 18.07 7.67
N VAL A 345 0.60 17.02 7.32
CA VAL A 345 0.94 15.63 7.64
C VAL A 345 2.25 15.22 6.97
N ARG A 346 2.38 15.45 5.66
CA ARG A 346 3.62 15.16 4.91
C ARG A 346 4.83 15.84 5.55
N ASP A 347 4.71 17.13 5.83
CA ASP A 347 5.82 17.93 6.37
C ASP A 347 6.14 17.50 7.80
N SER A 348 5.16 17.13 8.61
CA SER A 348 5.40 16.55 9.94
C SER A 348 6.15 15.21 9.87
N ILE A 349 5.77 14.32 8.94
CA ILE A 349 6.49 13.04 8.74
C ILE A 349 7.93 13.28 8.26
N ARG A 350 8.13 14.24 7.34
CA ARG A 350 9.47 14.66 6.92
C ARG A 350 10.28 15.19 8.10
N ASP A 351 9.69 16.08 8.90
CA ASP A 351 10.37 16.71 10.04
C ASP A 351 10.75 15.64 11.09
N PHE A 352 9.88 14.63 11.31
CA PHE A 352 10.19 13.45 12.12
C PHE A 352 11.39 12.67 11.60
N MET A 353 11.42 12.37 10.30
CA MET A 353 12.54 11.65 9.69
C MET A 353 13.86 12.39 9.82
N LEU A 354 13.84 13.70 9.58
CA LEU A 354 15.02 14.55 9.72
C LEU A 354 15.49 14.58 11.19
N LEU A 355 14.56 14.66 12.13
CA LEU A 355 14.86 14.62 13.57
C LEU A 355 15.49 13.27 13.97
N LYS A 356 14.91 12.15 13.52
CA LYS A 356 15.46 10.82 13.79
C LYS A 356 16.85 10.66 13.17
N GLN A 357 17.06 11.14 11.95
CA GLN A 357 18.37 11.11 11.32
C GLN A 357 19.39 11.99 12.06
N GLN A 358 18.97 13.15 12.56
CA GLN A 358 19.82 13.99 13.42
C GLN A 358 20.20 13.30 14.72
N TYR A 359 19.24 12.59 15.34
CA TYR A 359 19.49 11.74 16.50
C TYR A 359 20.51 10.66 16.16
N ASP A 360 20.24 9.79 15.18
CA ASP A 360 21.11 8.67 14.80
C ASP A 360 22.55 9.14 14.44
N ASN A 361 22.68 10.33 13.84
CA ASN A 361 23.97 10.92 13.46
C ASN A 361 24.64 11.72 14.59
N ALA A 362 24.02 11.85 15.77
CA ALA A 362 24.57 12.56 16.92
C ALA A 362 25.67 11.74 17.63
N THR A 363 26.70 11.34 16.87
CA THR A 363 27.81 10.52 17.34
C THR A 363 28.49 11.08 18.58
N TRP A 364 28.52 12.40 18.75
CA TRP A 364 29.06 13.05 19.94
C TRP A 364 28.23 12.77 21.19
N ILE A 365 26.91 12.62 21.07
CA ILE A 365 26.01 12.19 22.15
C ILE A 365 26.14 10.69 22.37
N HIS A 366 26.05 9.87 21.33
CA HIS A 366 26.14 8.41 21.46
C HIS A 366 27.46 7.92 22.04
N ARG A 367 28.58 8.58 21.73
CA ARG A 367 29.87 8.29 22.38
C ARG A 367 29.85 8.58 23.88
N ARG A 368 29.11 9.61 24.31
CA ARG A 368 28.96 9.96 25.73
C ARG A 368 28.01 8.99 26.43
N GLU A 369 26.91 8.60 25.79
CA GLU A 369 26.04 7.52 26.29
C GLU A 369 26.86 6.24 26.51
N ALA A 370 27.64 5.84 25.50
CA ALA A 370 28.50 4.68 25.57
C ALA A 370 29.66 4.79 26.58
N ALA A 371 29.92 5.97 27.17
CA ALA A 371 30.94 6.14 28.20
C ALA A 371 30.33 6.32 29.61
N TYR A 372 29.22 7.04 29.71
CA TYR A 372 28.64 7.54 30.96
C TYR A 372 27.28 6.92 31.30
N LEU A 373 26.57 6.32 30.34
CA LEU A 373 25.29 5.63 30.55
C LEU A 373 25.37 4.12 30.26
N GLN A 374 26.57 3.54 30.24
CA GLN A 374 26.70 2.08 30.17
C GLN A 374 26.07 1.40 31.38
N ARG A 375 25.64 0.15 31.19
CA ARG A 375 25.05 -0.70 32.24
C ARG A 375 25.89 -0.72 33.52
N SER A 376 27.22 -0.75 33.43
CA SER A 376 28.12 -0.71 34.58
C SER A 376 28.07 0.62 35.35
N GLN A 377 28.00 1.75 34.65
CA GLN A 377 27.90 3.08 35.26
C GLN A 377 26.54 3.27 35.96
N ILE A 378 25.48 2.78 35.32
CA ILE A 378 24.12 2.81 35.85
C ILE A 378 24.00 1.90 37.08
N HIS A 379 24.54 0.68 37.01
CA HIS A 379 24.49 -0.32 38.09
C HIS A 379 25.33 0.07 39.30
N LEU A 380 26.56 0.56 39.09
CA LEU A 380 27.46 0.97 40.17
C LEU A 380 27.17 2.37 40.69
N ASN A 381 26.18 3.07 40.12
CA ASN A 381 25.88 4.47 40.38
C ASN A 381 27.13 5.38 40.34
N ALA A 382 27.99 5.19 39.35
CA ALA A 382 29.35 5.76 39.32
C ALA A 382 29.63 6.60 38.05
N SER A 383 28.59 7.27 37.52
CA SER A 383 28.70 8.11 36.33
C SER A 383 29.19 9.53 36.64
N ASN A 384 29.34 10.36 35.61
CA ASN A 384 29.74 11.76 35.71
C ASN A 384 28.54 12.69 35.44
N PRO A 385 28.07 13.46 36.45
CA PRO A 385 26.86 14.27 36.34
C PRO A 385 26.92 15.30 35.21
N PHE A 386 28.08 15.92 34.96
CA PHE A 386 28.22 16.90 33.88
C PHE A 386 27.90 16.30 32.51
N TYR A 387 28.42 15.10 32.21
CA TYR A 387 28.18 14.46 30.93
C TYR A 387 26.77 13.87 30.83
N VAL A 388 26.23 13.37 31.94
CA VAL A 388 24.86 12.88 32.00
C VAL A 388 23.85 14.01 31.77
N ASP A 389 24.05 15.19 32.36
CA ASP A 389 23.20 16.36 32.14
C ASP A 389 23.24 16.84 30.69
N VAL A 390 24.40 16.80 30.04
CA VAL A 390 24.55 17.15 28.61
C VAL A 390 23.75 16.20 27.70
N ILE A 391 23.74 14.90 28.02
CA ILE A 391 22.93 13.90 27.32
C ILE A 391 21.45 14.19 27.55
N GLY A 392 21.02 14.31 28.82
CA GLY A 392 19.63 14.57 29.19
C GLY A 392 19.07 15.86 28.57
N ASN A 393 19.87 16.93 28.51
CA ASN A 393 19.49 18.17 27.84
C ASN A 393 19.32 18.01 26.32
N SER A 394 20.06 17.09 25.70
CA SER A 394 19.89 16.80 24.27
C SER A 394 18.64 15.96 24.02
N TYR A 395 18.36 14.97 24.88
CA TYR A 395 17.12 14.20 24.83
C TYR A 395 15.89 15.08 25.04
N ARG A 396 15.90 15.97 26.05
CA ARG A 396 14.83 16.96 26.25
C ARG A 396 14.60 17.86 25.04
N ARG A 397 15.66 18.27 24.34
CA ARG A 397 15.53 19.06 23.10
C ARG A 397 14.88 18.26 21.97
N TRP A 398 15.20 16.96 21.84
CA TRP A 398 14.56 16.10 20.85
C TRP A 398 13.11 15.78 21.21
N LEU A 399 12.80 15.50 22.49
CA LEU A 399 11.43 15.33 23.00
C LEU A 399 10.57 16.57 22.71
N ASN A 400 11.06 17.78 23.04
CA ASN A 400 10.35 19.03 22.74
C ASN A 400 10.10 19.26 21.23
N GLN A 401 10.95 18.71 20.36
CA GLN A 401 10.74 18.76 18.91
C GLN A 401 9.73 17.70 18.47
N LEU A 402 9.78 16.50 19.05
CA LEU A 402 8.80 15.45 18.82
C LEU A 402 7.39 15.93 19.23
N ASP A 403 7.23 16.57 20.38
CA ASP A 403 5.94 17.12 20.83
C ASP A 403 5.33 18.05 19.77
N LYS A 404 6.13 18.99 19.25
CA LYS A 404 5.69 19.91 18.18
C LYS A 404 5.33 19.19 16.88
N ILE A 405 6.06 18.11 16.57
CA ILE A 405 5.78 17.28 15.39
C ILE A 405 4.47 16.53 15.58
N ILE A 406 4.27 15.89 16.73
CA ILE A 406 3.05 15.16 17.10
C ILE A 406 1.83 16.09 17.07
N ASP A 407 1.94 17.27 17.67
CA ASP A 407 0.89 18.30 17.66
C ASP A 407 0.49 18.68 16.24
N ARG A 408 1.46 18.91 15.35
CA ARG A 408 1.17 19.21 13.94
C ARG A 408 0.62 17.98 13.19
N LEU A 409 1.11 16.79 13.50
CA LEU A 409 0.72 15.54 12.87
C LEU A 409 -0.73 15.16 13.21
N SER A 410 -1.29 15.68 14.30
CA SER A 410 -2.73 15.55 14.63
C SER A 410 -3.66 16.02 13.51
N SER A 411 -3.18 16.86 12.58
CA SER A 411 -3.88 17.21 11.34
C SER A 411 -4.13 16.03 10.39
N MET A 412 -3.56 14.85 10.66
CA MET A 412 -3.90 13.60 9.99
C MET A 412 -5.38 13.24 10.20
N ASN A 413 -5.98 13.67 11.31
CA ASN A 413 -7.40 13.49 11.59
C ASN A 413 -8.34 14.29 10.67
N ASP A 414 -7.81 15.29 9.95
CA ASP A 414 -8.55 16.01 8.90
C ASP A 414 -8.67 15.16 7.62
N LEU A 415 -7.78 14.19 7.44
CA LEU A 415 -7.64 13.37 6.24
C LEU A 415 -8.19 11.95 6.45
N PHE A 416 -7.90 11.37 7.60
CA PHE A 416 -8.25 10.01 7.99
C PHE A 416 -9.00 10.01 9.33
N TYR A 417 -9.57 8.86 9.69
CA TYR A 417 -10.10 8.65 11.04
C TYR A 417 -8.98 8.57 12.07
N LYS A 418 -9.33 8.76 13.34
CA LYS A 418 -8.37 8.88 14.45
C LYS A 418 -7.46 7.67 14.57
N ASP A 419 -7.98 6.50 14.22
CA ASP A 419 -7.27 5.22 14.29
C ASP A 419 -5.96 5.24 13.50
N VAL A 420 -5.97 5.81 12.29
CA VAL A 420 -4.77 5.92 11.43
C VAL A 420 -3.69 6.79 12.07
N PHE A 421 -4.08 7.89 12.71
CA PHE A 421 -3.15 8.74 13.44
C PHE A 421 -2.55 8.01 14.65
N MET A 422 -3.38 7.29 15.40
CA MET A 422 -2.93 6.53 16.57
C MET A 422 -2.02 5.36 16.19
N GLU A 423 -2.33 4.64 15.12
CA GLU A 423 -1.48 3.57 14.57
C GLU A 423 -0.12 4.14 14.15
N PHE A 424 -0.11 5.24 13.39
CA PHE A 424 1.14 5.88 12.99
C PHE A 424 1.99 6.32 14.19
N LEU A 425 1.37 6.92 15.22
CA LEU A 425 2.08 7.27 16.43
C LEU A 425 2.68 6.03 17.09
N THR A 426 1.85 5.00 17.31
CA THR A 426 2.21 3.77 18.02
C THR A 426 3.38 3.04 17.37
N ASP A 427 3.38 2.93 16.05
CA ASP A 427 4.38 2.13 15.33
C ASP A 427 5.67 2.89 15.06
N TYR A 428 5.57 4.21 14.79
CA TYR A 428 6.72 4.97 14.28
C TYR A 428 7.29 5.98 15.29
N ILE A 429 6.45 6.64 16.08
CA ILE A 429 6.89 7.77 16.93
C ILE A 429 7.06 7.34 18.39
N THR A 430 6.05 6.66 18.95
CA THR A 430 5.99 6.25 20.36
C THR A 430 7.21 5.44 20.80
N PRO A 431 7.74 4.45 20.03
CA PRO A 431 8.90 3.68 20.48
C PRO A 431 10.14 4.55 20.70
N PHE A 432 10.37 5.52 19.81
CA PHE A 432 11.47 6.47 19.92
C PHE A 432 11.22 7.52 21.01
N TYR A 433 9.98 7.98 21.14
CA TYR A 433 9.59 8.93 22.17
C TYR A 433 9.76 8.35 23.57
N ASP A 434 9.26 7.14 23.81
CA ASP A 434 9.32 6.45 25.09
C ASP A 434 10.76 6.11 25.48
N GLU A 435 11.59 5.63 24.54
CA GLU A 435 13.02 5.39 24.79
C GLU A 435 13.74 6.65 25.30
N LEU A 436 13.51 7.81 24.65
CA LEU A 436 14.07 9.08 25.08
C LEU A 436 13.52 9.54 26.42
N LYS A 437 12.22 9.37 26.64
CA LYS A 437 11.54 9.80 27.87
C LYS A 437 12.00 8.98 29.07
N GLU A 438 12.03 7.65 28.97
CA GLU A 438 12.56 6.76 30.00
C GLU A 438 14.02 7.12 30.33
N SER A 439 14.82 7.42 29.31
CA SER A 439 16.21 7.83 29.51
C SER A 439 16.32 9.15 30.26
N VAL A 440 15.47 10.13 29.96
CA VAL A 440 15.42 11.41 30.70
C VAL A 440 14.97 11.20 32.15
N GLU A 441 13.93 10.41 32.39
CA GLU A 441 13.44 10.11 33.74
C GLU A 441 14.51 9.38 34.58
N ALA A 442 15.24 8.43 33.98
CA ALA A 442 16.36 7.74 34.63
C ALA A 442 17.53 8.67 34.97
N ILE A 443 17.75 9.71 34.17
CA ILE A 443 18.76 10.75 34.42
C ILE A 443 18.29 11.67 35.56
N ASP A 444 17.06 12.18 35.50
CA ASP A 444 16.54 13.18 36.44
C ASP A 444 16.33 12.62 37.86
N THR A 445 16.06 11.32 37.98
CA THR A 445 15.96 10.64 39.28
C THR A 445 17.31 10.47 39.99
N LYS A 446 18.44 10.55 39.27
CA LYS A 446 19.78 10.30 39.83
C LYS A 446 20.58 11.60 40.01
N LYS A 447 20.42 12.22 41.19
CA LYS A 447 21.12 13.47 41.54
C LYS A 447 22.52 13.30 42.14
N THR A 448 22.90 12.09 42.56
CA THR A 448 24.18 11.82 43.23
C THR A 448 24.79 10.50 42.76
N TYR A 449 26.10 10.53 42.48
CA TYR A 449 26.89 9.36 42.09
C TYR A 449 27.87 8.98 43.20
N GLY A 450 27.97 7.68 43.49
CA GLY A 450 28.90 7.13 44.48
C GLY A 450 30.31 6.98 43.92
N ALA A 451 31.29 6.84 44.82
CA ALA A 451 32.64 6.46 44.44
C ALA A 451 32.62 5.07 43.78
N ARG A 452 33.29 4.93 42.64
CA ARG A 452 33.34 3.64 41.92
C ARG A 452 33.96 2.57 42.83
N PRO A 453 33.26 1.47 43.14
CA PRO A 453 33.87 0.34 43.81
C PRO A 453 34.74 -0.35 42.76
N TRP A 454 36.03 -0.01 42.72
CA TRP A 454 37.00 -0.86 42.02
C TRP A 454 36.85 -2.27 42.59
N PHE A 455 36.86 -3.31 41.76
CA PHE A 455 36.80 -4.71 42.18
C PHE A 455 37.90 -4.99 43.21
N ARG A 456 37.59 -4.74 44.49
CA ARG A 456 38.41 -5.15 45.61
C ARG A 456 38.00 -6.59 45.86
N ARG A 457 38.97 -7.49 45.67
CA ARG A 457 38.84 -8.91 46.02
C ARG A 457 38.37 -9.07 47.46
#